data_AF-A0A3D2NA72-F1
#
_entry.id   AF-A0A3D2NA72-F1
#
_cell.length_a   1.000
_cell.length_b   1.000
_cell.length_c   1.000
_cell.angle_alpha   90.00
_cell.angle_beta   90.00
_cell.angle_gamma   90.00
#
_symmetry.space_group_name_H-M   'P 1'
#
loop_
_entity.id
_entity.type
_entity.pdbx_description
1 polymer ?
#
loop_
_entity_poly.entity_id
_entity_poly.type
_entity_poly.pdbx_seq_one_letter_code
_entity_poly.pdbx_strand_id
1 'polypeptide(L)'
;MANKIMRSTLAGVLAVLSVAAYVPGTAVSTFFADTAITASASSVYGDFTYDELASGSLSITKYSGHDTKVTIPSEINGKTVTEIGANAFIKNTDMTDVTIPNTVTNIGDFAFCGCSKLKKVIIPNSITSMGRGAFAGCMELAGLYLSSSLTEIPEGAFQRCASLQTVTIPENVTSIGNYAFQECSTLARATLHSGVSSIGKKAFYGCENLLGMVLPEKVTEIPEYAFFGCKKLDKVYFREGLTAIGDSAFGSCESLPSVDLPSTLTSIGSDAFANCKKLSAVTIPDSVTALGKQAFTNCHGLTEVKLSKNLKTIPQGAFILTGITSIEIPEGVDTIENLAFYSCKSLTDVSLPSTLSTCGVKMFELCADLKVKFAGTEAQWNAIDLGETNDKLKNASITFAGASAAPKISFQSSEHSVKLTWTAVNGAEKYAVAGYSNGKWQLLAQTQNTSYVLEGLKAGTDYKIAVVAKIGGEWKMDTSNAVTVALKSSSDVTYPTNIKVEYNEKDHQMRFSWDKVAGAEKYGIAVYQAGMWRIQVPGITANTYTTPKGMTPGKTYKVAIAAKVNGKWDTNNAIRHAVTVTVK
;
A
#
# COMPACT_ATOMS: atom_id res chain seq x y z
N MET A 1 71.16 -19.08 -41.14
CA MET A 1 70.42 -20.32 -40.81
C MET A 1 71.01 -20.85 -39.51
N ALA A 2 70.31 -21.26 -38.45
CA ALA A 2 68.96 -21.04 -37.92
C ALA A 2 68.89 -21.92 -36.64
N ASN A 3 68.23 -21.44 -35.57
CA ASN A 3 67.64 -22.20 -34.44
C ASN A 3 68.58 -23.08 -33.58
N LYS A 4 68.55 -23.04 -32.24
CA LYS A 4 67.36 -23.06 -31.37
C LYS A 4 67.77 -22.74 -29.91
N ILE A 5 67.22 -21.68 -29.32
CA ILE A 5 67.13 -21.43 -27.88
C ILE A 5 65.64 -21.24 -27.58
N MET A 6 65.04 -22.02 -26.67
CA MET A 6 63.84 -21.60 -25.92
C MET A 6 63.43 -22.56 -24.78
N ARG A 7 62.93 -21.92 -23.70
CA ARG A 7 62.10 -22.37 -22.55
C ARG A 7 62.90 -22.53 -21.23
N SER A 8 62.61 -21.82 -20.14
CA SER A 8 61.36 -21.16 -19.72
C SER A 8 61.58 -20.06 -18.65
N THR A 9 61.21 -18.83 -18.98
CA THR A 9 60.78 -17.77 -18.04
C THR A 9 59.82 -16.84 -18.80
N LEU A 10 58.50 -16.94 -18.54
CA LEU A 10 57.56 -15.83 -18.78
C LEU A 10 56.15 -16.13 -18.23
N ALA A 11 55.62 -15.21 -17.42
CA ALA A 11 54.25 -14.68 -17.46
C ALA A 11 54.14 -13.64 -16.33
N GLY A 12 53.66 -12.41 -16.52
CA GLY A 12 53.14 -11.73 -17.69
C GLY A 12 52.81 -10.29 -17.28
N VAL A 13 53.12 -9.33 -18.15
CA VAL A 13 52.68 -7.94 -18.07
C VAL A 13 51.79 -7.66 -19.28
N LEU A 14 50.76 -6.84 -19.05
CA LEU A 14 49.95 -6.04 -19.98
C LEU A 14 48.56 -6.58 -20.40
N ALA A 15 47.51 -5.88 -19.96
CA ALA A 15 46.62 -5.10 -20.84
C ALA A 15 45.54 -4.36 -20.03
N VAL A 16 45.53 -3.03 -20.07
CA VAL A 16 44.33 -2.20 -19.87
C VAL A 16 44.12 -1.41 -21.15
N LEU A 17 42.98 -1.63 -21.80
CA LEU A 17 42.45 -0.82 -22.89
C LEU A 17 41.53 0.25 -22.28
N SER A 18 41.76 1.51 -22.59
CA SER A 18 40.69 2.52 -22.60
C SER A 18 40.98 3.63 -23.61
N VAL A 19 40.25 3.56 -24.71
CA VAL A 19 39.67 4.63 -25.55
C VAL A 19 40.43 5.96 -25.65
N ALA A 20 40.86 6.25 -26.89
CA ALA A 20 41.30 7.55 -27.33
C ALA A 20 40.14 8.57 -27.31
N ALA A 21 40.35 9.68 -26.61
CA ALA A 21 39.73 10.96 -26.94
C ALA A 21 40.86 11.97 -27.14
N TYR A 22 40.90 12.54 -28.33
CA TYR A 22 41.85 13.53 -28.82
C TYR A 22 41.59 14.89 -28.15
N VAL A 23 42.60 15.45 -27.47
CA VAL A 23 42.66 16.88 -27.13
C VAL A 23 44.11 17.36 -27.30
N PRO A 24 44.39 18.39 -28.12
CA PRO A 24 45.75 18.89 -28.30
C PRO A 24 46.09 19.98 -27.28
N GLY A 25 47.29 19.87 -26.71
CA GLY A 25 48.12 21.01 -26.33
C GLY A 25 47.93 21.58 -24.93
N THR A 26 48.85 21.26 -24.03
CA THR A 26 49.59 22.24 -23.21
C THR A 26 50.78 21.53 -22.57
N ALA A 27 51.97 22.13 -22.71
CA ALA A 27 53.22 21.61 -22.20
C ALA A 27 53.21 21.62 -20.66
N VAL A 28 53.54 20.48 -20.04
CA VAL A 28 53.93 20.41 -18.63
C VAL A 28 55.31 19.77 -18.59
N SER A 29 56.26 20.53 -18.05
CA SER A 29 57.66 20.17 -17.88
C SER A 29 57.82 18.84 -17.13
N THR A 30 58.46 17.88 -17.76
CA THR A 30 58.89 16.63 -17.14
C THR A 30 60.08 16.90 -16.21
N PHE A 31 59.85 16.84 -14.90
CA PHE A 31 60.90 16.49 -13.95
C PHE A 31 60.98 14.96 -13.90
N PHE A 32 61.90 14.37 -14.67
CA PHE A 32 62.35 13.01 -14.39
C PHE A 32 63.45 13.12 -13.32
N ALA A 33 63.09 12.89 -12.06
CA ALA A 33 64.06 12.49 -11.08
C ALA A 33 64.34 11.00 -11.30
N ASP A 34 65.52 10.69 -11.85
CA ASP A 34 66.13 9.36 -11.82
C ASP A 34 66.20 8.91 -10.35
N THR A 35 65.19 8.19 -9.90
CA THR A 35 65.29 7.44 -8.64
C THR A 35 65.73 6.05 -9.06
N ALA A 36 67.04 5.85 -9.07
CA ALA A 36 67.63 4.53 -9.20
C ALA A 36 66.97 3.60 -8.16
N ILE A 37 66.19 2.63 -8.64
CA ILE A 37 65.70 1.52 -7.81
C ILE A 37 66.92 0.68 -7.46
N THR A 38 67.62 1.07 -6.41
CA THR A 38 68.55 0.20 -5.72
C THR A 38 67.68 -0.80 -4.96
N ALA A 39 67.68 -2.06 -5.41
CA ALA A 39 67.13 -3.15 -4.63
C ALA A 39 67.98 -3.28 -3.36
N SER A 40 67.57 -2.61 -2.28
CA SER A 40 68.08 -2.88 -0.94
C SER A 40 67.64 -4.29 -0.57
N ALA A 41 68.59 -5.12 -0.12
CA ALA A 41 68.27 -6.41 0.45
C ALA A 41 67.28 -6.22 1.59
N SER A 42 66.15 -6.92 1.56
CA SER A 42 65.15 -6.85 2.64
C SER A 42 65.79 -7.23 3.97
N SER A 43 65.50 -6.47 5.03
CA SER A 43 66.08 -6.76 6.35
C SER A 43 65.39 -8.00 6.94
N VAL A 44 66.17 -8.90 7.55
CA VAL A 44 65.68 -10.18 8.07
C VAL A 44 66.09 -10.38 9.53
N TYR A 45 65.17 -10.87 10.34
CA TYR A 45 65.37 -11.29 11.73
C TYR A 45 64.65 -12.62 11.99
N GLY A 46 65.42 -13.70 12.11
CA GLY A 46 64.86 -15.06 12.12
C GLY A 46 64.04 -15.31 10.85
N ASP A 47 62.77 -15.68 11.02
CA ASP A 47 61.82 -15.92 9.93
C ASP A 47 61.06 -14.65 9.47
N PHE A 48 61.35 -13.50 10.08
CA PHE A 48 60.67 -12.24 9.77
C PHE A 48 61.51 -11.38 8.83
N THR A 49 60.90 -10.94 7.73
CA THR A 49 61.39 -9.83 6.90
C THR A 49 60.71 -8.55 7.36
N TYR A 50 61.45 -7.45 7.41
CA TYR A 50 60.96 -6.17 7.90
C TYR A 50 61.56 -4.98 7.15
N ASP A 51 60.84 -3.86 7.18
CA ASP A 51 61.27 -2.56 6.69
C ASP A 51 61.28 -1.53 7.83
N GLU A 52 62.21 -0.57 7.77
CA GLU A 52 62.25 0.56 8.69
C GLU A 52 61.38 1.70 8.15
N LEU A 53 60.47 2.19 8.99
CA LEU A 53 59.58 3.30 8.69
C LEU A 53 60.29 4.64 8.88
N ALA A 54 59.75 5.71 8.29
CA ALA A 54 60.30 7.06 8.44
C ALA A 54 60.38 7.56 9.90
N SER A 55 59.58 6.97 10.79
CA SER A 55 59.60 7.20 12.24
C SER A 55 60.79 6.53 12.97
N GLY A 56 61.55 5.65 12.31
CA GLY A 56 62.58 4.80 12.92
C GLY A 56 62.05 3.52 13.57
N SER A 57 60.73 3.28 13.55
CA SER A 57 60.12 2.01 13.96
C SER A 57 60.06 1.01 12.81
N LEU A 58 59.67 -0.23 13.07
CA LEU A 58 59.71 -1.32 12.09
C LEU A 58 58.32 -1.82 11.69
N SER A 59 58.19 -2.20 10.41
CA SER A 59 57.06 -2.92 9.84
C SER A 59 57.48 -4.33 9.42
N ILE A 60 56.79 -5.37 9.91
CA ILE A 60 57.00 -6.74 9.46
C ILE A 60 56.34 -6.91 8.09
N THR A 61 57.11 -7.19 7.05
CA THR A 61 56.61 -7.27 5.67
C THR A 61 56.45 -8.69 5.16
N LYS A 62 57.07 -9.68 5.81
CA LYS A 62 56.90 -11.11 5.51
C LYS A 62 57.29 -12.00 6.68
N TYR A 63 56.59 -13.11 6.85
CA TYR A 63 56.98 -14.23 7.68
C TYR A 63 57.14 -15.48 6.82
N SER A 64 58.32 -16.10 6.84
CA SER A 64 58.66 -17.30 6.06
C SER A 64 58.76 -18.58 6.90
N GLY A 65 58.44 -18.49 8.19
CA GLY A 65 58.55 -19.62 9.11
C GLY A 65 57.38 -20.60 9.03
N HIS A 66 57.58 -21.75 9.67
CA HIS A 66 56.63 -22.87 9.71
C HIS A 66 56.15 -23.18 11.15
N ASP A 67 56.35 -22.25 12.08
CA ASP A 67 55.93 -22.45 13.46
C ASP A 67 54.41 -22.48 13.56
N THR A 68 53.90 -23.41 14.37
CA THR A 68 52.47 -23.46 14.69
C THR A 68 52.05 -22.33 15.64
N LYS A 69 52.97 -21.84 16.47
CA LYS A 69 52.76 -20.74 17.42
C LYS A 69 53.74 -19.63 17.14
N VAL A 70 53.28 -18.55 16.53
CA VAL A 70 54.12 -17.44 16.13
C VAL A 70 54.02 -16.31 17.15
N THR A 71 55.16 -15.79 17.60
CA THR A 71 55.23 -14.58 18.42
C THR A 71 55.91 -13.49 17.61
N ILE A 72 55.19 -12.41 17.32
CA ILE A 72 55.76 -11.26 16.62
C ILE A 72 56.66 -10.52 17.61
N PRO A 73 57.94 -10.25 17.27
CA PRO A 73 58.85 -9.55 18.17
C PRO A 73 58.35 -8.12 18.42
N SER A 74 58.42 -7.66 19.67
CA SER A 74 58.12 -6.25 20.01
C SER A 74 59.23 -5.29 19.61
N GLU A 75 60.44 -5.80 19.43
CA GLU A 75 61.64 -5.07 19.07
C GLU A 75 62.58 -5.95 18.24
N ILE A 76 63.24 -5.38 17.23
CA ILE A 76 64.31 -6.01 16.48
C ILE A 76 65.50 -5.05 16.47
N ASN A 77 66.66 -5.50 16.94
CA ASN A 77 67.92 -4.75 16.96
C ASN A 77 67.79 -3.33 17.59
N GLY A 78 67.08 -3.20 18.71
CA GLY A 78 66.87 -1.91 19.39
C GLY A 78 65.77 -1.04 18.81
N LYS A 79 65.08 -1.47 17.75
CA LYS A 79 63.99 -0.72 17.10
C LYS A 79 62.65 -1.40 17.33
N THR A 80 61.66 -0.63 17.78
CA THR A 80 60.32 -1.11 18.09
C THR A 80 59.57 -1.55 16.84
N VAL A 81 58.91 -2.70 16.90
CA VAL A 81 58.00 -3.17 15.84
C VAL A 81 56.62 -2.60 16.10
N THR A 82 56.14 -1.77 15.17
CA THR A 82 54.89 -1.01 15.31
C THR A 82 53.84 -1.35 14.26
N GLU A 83 54.21 -2.08 13.20
CA GLU A 83 53.32 -2.43 12.10
C GLU A 83 53.50 -3.89 11.66
N ILE A 84 52.37 -4.53 11.35
CA ILE A 84 52.34 -5.74 10.55
C ILE A 84 51.92 -5.31 9.15
N GLY A 85 52.85 -5.32 8.21
CA GLY A 85 52.65 -4.84 6.85
C GLY A 85 51.68 -5.69 6.04
N ALA A 86 51.30 -5.16 4.88
CA ALA A 86 50.40 -5.85 3.97
C ALA A 86 50.97 -7.22 3.55
N ASN A 87 50.11 -8.25 3.54
CA ASN A 87 50.44 -9.63 3.20
C ASN A 87 51.51 -10.31 4.07
N ALA A 88 51.90 -9.75 5.22
CA ALA A 88 53.03 -10.24 6.01
C ALA A 88 52.99 -11.75 6.35
N PHE A 89 51.80 -12.28 6.63
CA PHE A 89 51.56 -13.69 6.96
C PHE A 89 50.63 -14.37 5.93
N ILE A 90 50.47 -13.80 4.73
CA ILE A 90 49.49 -14.29 3.76
C ILE A 90 49.68 -15.78 3.46
N LYS A 91 48.57 -16.52 3.49
CA LYS A 91 48.48 -17.97 3.21
C LYS A 91 49.41 -18.82 4.07
N ASN A 92 49.74 -18.39 5.29
CA ASN A 92 50.45 -19.27 6.22
C ASN A 92 49.51 -20.39 6.70
N THR A 93 49.70 -21.60 6.21
CA THR A 93 48.82 -22.75 6.50
C THR A 93 49.33 -23.61 7.66
N ASP A 94 50.33 -23.16 8.40
CA ASP A 94 50.93 -23.91 9.52
C ASP A 94 50.56 -23.31 10.88
N MET A 95 50.50 -21.98 10.95
CA MET A 95 50.21 -21.22 12.16
C MET A 95 48.79 -21.46 12.67
N THR A 96 48.70 -21.90 13.93
CA THR A 96 47.46 -22.08 14.69
C THR A 96 47.20 -20.95 15.68
N ASP A 97 48.26 -20.28 16.14
CA ASP A 97 48.21 -19.20 17.13
C ASP A 97 49.20 -18.10 16.77
N VAL A 98 48.80 -16.84 16.92
CA VAL A 98 49.67 -15.67 16.79
C VAL A 98 49.59 -14.79 18.03
N THR A 99 50.74 -14.37 18.54
CA THR A 99 50.85 -13.36 19.59
C THR A 99 51.31 -12.05 18.98
N ILE A 100 50.45 -11.03 19.04
CA ILE A 100 50.74 -9.68 18.57
C ILE A 100 51.13 -8.82 19.78
N PRO A 101 52.33 -8.22 19.83
CA PRO A 101 52.77 -7.42 20.97
C PRO A 101 52.05 -6.07 21.01
N ASN A 102 51.91 -5.48 22.21
CA ASN A 102 51.27 -4.16 22.42
C ASN A 102 52.04 -2.99 21.79
N THR A 103 53.20 -3.22 21.19
CA THR A 103 53.93 -2.22 20.40
C THR A 103 53.34 -2.03 19.01
N VAL A 104 52.61 -3.03 18.49
CA VAL A 104 51.97 -2.96 17.18
C VAL A 104 50.71 -2.11 17.26
N THR A 105 50.60 -1.16 16.33
CA THR A 105 49.51 -0.19 16.24
C THR A 105 48.69 -0.34 14.96
N ASN A 106 49.24 -1.00 13.94
CA ASN A 106 48.60 -1.18 12.63
C ASN A 106 48.75 -2.62 12.11
N ILE A 107 47.67 -3.15 11.54
CA ILE A 107 47.67 -4.39 10.74
C ILE A 107 47.31 -4.00 9.30
N GLY A 108 48.18 -4.30 8.35
CA GLY A 108 48.01 -3.97 6.94
C GLY A 108 47.05 -4.89 6.19
N ASP A 109 46.78 -4.50 4.94
CA ASP A 109 45.88 -5.23 4.05
C ASP A 109 46.32 -6.69 3.87
N PHE A 110 45.36 -7.60 3.99
CA PHE A 110 45.55 -9.04 3.81
C PHE A 110 46.67 -9.66 4.68
N ALA A 111 47.08 -9.00 5.76
CA ALA A 111 48.21 -9.40 6.59
C ALA A 111 48.19 -10.89 6.98
N PHE A 112 47.03 -11.41 7.40
CA PHE A 112 46.80 -12.81 7.76
C PHE A 112 45.83 -13.52 6.81
N CYS A 113 45.61 -12.97 5.61
CA CYS A 113 44.67 -13.54 4.64
C CYS A 113 45.07 -14.97 4.27
N GLY A 114 44.14 -15.93 4.37
CA GLY A 114 44.35 -17.33 4.04
C GLY A 114 45.15 -18.11 5.09
N CYS A 115 45.33 -17.59 6.30
CA CYS A 115 45.89 -18.36 7.43
C CYS A 115 44.88 -19.41 7.92
N SER A 116 44.66 -20.44 7.10
CA SER A 116 43.48 -21.31 7.22
C SER A 116 43.40 -22.12 8.52
N LYS A 117 44.54 -22.39 9.17
CA LYS A 117 44.64 -23.12 10.45
C LYS A 117 44.65 -22.21 11.68
N LEU A 118 44.65 -20.89 11.52
CA LEU A 118 44.69 -19.94 12.63
C LEU A 118 43.40 -20.04 13.45
N LYS A 119 43.49 -20.44 14.72
CA LYS A 119 42.33 -20.76 15.57
C LYS A 119 41.88 -19.60 16.45
N LYS A 120 42.83 -18.79 16.88
CA LYS A 120 42.59 -17.69 17.81
C LYS A 120 43.45 -16.49 17.47
N VAL A 121 42.86 -15.30 17.55
CA VAL A 121 43.54 -14.03 17.46
C VAL A 121 43.05 -13.10 18.56
N ILE A 122 43.99 -12.47 19.25
CA ILE A 122 43.75 -11.35 20.16
C ILE A 122 44.34 -10.11 19.48
N ILE A 123 43.48 -9.17 19.09
CA ILE A 123 43.88 -7.88 18.54
C ILE A 123 44.10 -6.93 19.74
N PRO A 124 45.35 -6.64 20.16
CA PRO A 124 45.61 -5.80 21.33
C PRO A 124 45.07 -4.38 21.17
N ASN A 125 44.72 -3.73 22.28
CA ASN A 125 44.15 -2.37 22.31
C ASN A 125 45.11 -1.29 21.78
N SER A 126 46.40 -1.61 21.59
CA SER A 126 47.35 -0.75 20.89
C SER A 126 47.04 -0.59 19.40
N ILE A 127 46.31 -1.54 18.81
CA ILE A 127 45.92 -1.52 17.40
C ILE A 127 44.77 -0.55 17.22
N THR A 128 45.04 0.52 16.47
CA THR A 128 44.09 1.57 16.12
C THR A 128 43.56 1.40 14.69
N SER A 129 44.27 0.65 13.85
CA SER A 129 43.93 0.46 12.43
C SER A 129 44.14 -1.00 11.99
N MET A 130 43.24 -1.47 11.13
CA MET A 130 43.28 -2.79 10.50
C MET A 130 42.97 -2.63 9.01
N GLY A 131 43.70 -3.37 8.17
CA GLY A 131 43.57 -3.29 6.73
C GLY A 131 42.45 -4.17 6.16
N ARG A 132 42.15 -3.94 4.88
CA ARG A 132 41.20 -4.73 4.09
C ARG A 132 41.60 -6.20 4.08
N GLY A 133 40.64 -7.07 4.34
CA GLY A 133 40.84 -8.52 4.26
C GLY A 133 41.90 -9.08 5.22
N ALA A 134 42.25 -8.34 6.29
CA ALA A 134 43.36 -8.67 7.18
C ALA A 134 43.33 -10.14 7.67
N PHE A 135 42.15 -10.69 7.98
CA PHE A 135 41.96 -12.08 8.41
C PHE A 135 41.05 -12.89 7.47
N ALA A 136 40.87 -12.44 6.22
CA ALA A 136 40.03 -13.14 5.26
C ALA A 136 40.53 -14.58 5.04
N GLY A 137 39.65 -15.58 5.06
CA GLY A 137 40.00 -16.98 4.83
C GLY A 137 40.72 -17.66 5.99
N CYS A 138 40.71 -17.10 7.21
CA CYS A 138 41.13 -17.81 8.43
C CYS A 138 40.03 -18.82 8.82
N MET A 139 39.94 -19.92 8.08
CA MET A 139 38.79 -20.84 8.12
C MET A 139 38.57 -21.50 9.50
N GLU A 140 39.63 -21.75 10.26
CA GLU A 140 39.57 -22.32 11.62
C GLU A 140 39.45 -21.27 12.75
N LEU A 141 39.37 -19.97 12.42
CA LEU A 141 39.33 -18.90 13.42
C LEU A 141 38.01 -18.94 14.21
N ALA A 142 38.08 -19.45 15.44
CA ALA A 142 36.93 -19.55 16.34
C ALA A 142 36.98 -18.53 17.49
N GLY A 143 38.19 -18.16 17.95
CA GLY A 143 38.39 -17.19 19.02
C GLY A 143 38.88 -15.85 18.49
N LEU A 144 38.02 -14.83 18.51
CA LEU A 144 38.36 -13.48 18.05
C LEU A 144 38.09 -12.45 19.17
N TYR A 145 39.12 -11.69 19.54
CA TYR A 145 39.00 -10.52 20.42
C TYR A 145 39.45 -9.28 19.65
N LEU A 146 38.54 -8.33 19.45
CA LEU A 146 38.81 -7.09 18.74
C LEU A 146 39.31 -6.01 19.70
N SER A 147 40.20 -5.14 19.20
CA SER A 147 40.72 -3.99 19.95
C SER A 147 39.60 -2.98 20.23
N SER A 148 39.55 -2.46 21.47
CA SER A 148 38.64 -1.37 21.81
C SER A 148 38.96 -0.04 21.13
N SER A 149 40.14 0.08 20.51
CA SER A 149 40.61 1.30 19.85
C SER A 149 40.26 1.35 18.36
N LEU A 150 39.65 0.29 17.81
CA LEU A 150 39.17 0.28 16.43
C LEU A 150 37.99 1.23 16.24
N THR A 151 38.01 1.99 15.15
CA THR A 151 36.92 2.88 14.74
C THR A 151 36.04 2.30 13.64
N GLU A 152 36.49 1.23 12.98
CA GLU A 152 35.78 0.51 11.93
C GLU A 152 36.16 -0.98 11.88
N ILE A 153 35.28 -1.80 11.30
CA ILE A 153 35.65 -3.12 10.79
C ILE A 153 35.88 -3.00 9.28
N PRO A 154 37.10 -3.22 8.77
CA PRO A 154 37.41 -3.00 7.36
C PRO A 154 36.68 -3.94 6.40
N GLU A 155 36.69 -3.57 5.11
CA GLU A 155 36.17 -4.43 4.04
C GLU A 155 36.81 -5.82 4.09
N GLY A 156 35.97 -6.87 4.10
CA GLY A 156 36.38 -8.26 4.05
C GLY A 156 37.23 -8.75 5.23
N ALA A 157 37.37 -7.97 6.30
CA ALA A 157 38.33 -8.23 7.38
C ALA A 157 38.30 -9.67 7.91
N PHE A 158 37.11 -10.25 8.05
CA PHE A 158 36.88 -11.62 8.51
C PHE A 158 36.09 -12.48 7.50
N GLN A 159 36.11 -12.12 6.21
CA GLN A 159 35.47 -12.90 5.16
C GLN A 159 35.92 -14.36 5.23
N ARG A 160 34.99 -15.32 5.13
CA ARG A 160 35.24 -16.78 5.13
C ARG A 160 35.97 -17.29 6.37
N CYS A 161 35.83 -16.62 7.52
CA CYS A 161 36.18 -17.18 8.82
C CYS A 161 35.11 -18.19 9.26
N ALA A 162 35.09 -19.35 8.57
CA ALA A 162 33.98 -20.31 8.63
C ALA A 162 33.73 -20.91 10.01
N SER A 163 34.72 -20.90 10.92
CA SER A 163 34.60 -21.42 12.29
C SER A 163 34.25 -20.35 13.34
N LEU A 164 34.09 -19.09 12.94
CA LEU A 164 33.78 -18.00 13.87
C LEU A 164 32.33 -18.12 14.36
N GLN A 165 32.15 -18.39 15.65
CA GLN A 165 30.81 -18.63 16.23
C GLN A 165 30.14 -17.36 16.76
N THR A 166 30.93 -16.41 17.29
CA THR A 166 30.40 -15.17 17.84
C THR A 166 31.35 -14.01 17.57
N VAL A 167 30.80 -12.81 17.37
CA VAL A 167 31.57 -11.57 17.35
C VAL A 167 30.87 -10.49 18.18
N THR A 168 31.66 -9.70 18.89
CA THR A 168 31.20 -8.48 19.59
C THR A 168 31.95 -7.30 19.02
N ILE A 169 31.21 -6.34 18.47
CA ILE A 169 31.78 -5.13 17.88
C ILE A 169 32.16 -4.14 19.00
N PRO A 170 33.40 -3.64 19.05
CA PRO A 170 33.85 -2.70 20.08
C PRO A 170 33.12 -1.35 20.03
N GLU A 171 32.96 -0.69 21.18
CA GLU A 171 32.16 0.54 21.35
C GLU A 171 32.58 1.76 20.52
N ASN A 172 33.82 1.81 20.03
CA ASN A 172 34.31 2.90 19.20
C ASN A 172 34.09 2.65 17.70
N VAL A 173 33.61 1.47 17.31
CA VAL A 173 33.36 1.13 15.91
C VAL A 173 32.09 1.82 15.42
N THR A 174 32.22 2.59 14.34
CA THR A 174 31.09 3.33 13.75
C THR A 174 30.59 2.71 12.44
N SER A 175 31.40 1.87 11.80
CA SER A 175 31.10 1.27 10.49
C SER A 175 31.57 -0.19 10.42
N ILE A 176 30.79 -1.01 9.70
CA ILE A 176 31.14 -2.37 9.32
C ILE A 176 31.28 -2.40 7.80
N GLY A 177 32.46 -2.70 7.30
CA GLY A 177 32.79 -2.67 5.88
C GLY A 177 32.07 -3.73 5.04
N ASN A 178 32.14 -3.56 3.72
CA ASN A 178 31.59 -4.52 2.78
C ASN A 178 32.23 -5.91 3.01
N TYR A 179 31.45 -6.98 2.88
CA TYR A 179 31.94 -8.36 3.02
C TYR A 179 32.59 -8.71 4.37
N ALA A 180 32.53 -7.85 5.40
CA ALA A 180 33.34 -7.96 6.62
C ALA A 180 33.26 -9.33 7.30
N PHE A 181 32.07 -9.95 7.35
CA PHE A 181 31.81 -11.28 7.89
C PHE A 181 31.15 -12.21 6.86
N GLN A 182 31.31 -11.93 5.56
CA GLN A 182 30.75 -12.77 4.51
C GLN A 182 31.22 -14.21 4.67
N GLU A 183 30.31 -15.17 4.56
CA GLU A 183 30.56 -16.62 4.65
C GLU A 183 31.18 -17.06 5.98
N CYS A 184 31.00 -16.30 7.06
CA CYS A 184 31.17 -16.80 8.43
C CYS A 184 30.01 -17.75 8.79
N SER A 185 29.98 -18.92 8.15
CA SER A 185 28.80 -19.80 8.13
C SER A 185 28.41 -20.38 9.49
N THR A 186 29.33 -20.46 10.45
CA THR A 186 29.03 -20.88 11.84
C THR A 186 28.71 -19.74 12.79
N LEU A 187 28.74 -18.48 12.32
CA LEU A 187 28.45 -17.30 13.14
C LEU A 187 27.00 -17.32 13.61
N ALA A 188 26.81 -17.64 14.88
CA ALA A 188 25.50 -17.75 15.51
C ALA A 188 25.02 -16.42 16.10
N ARG A 189 25.96 -15.55 16.53
CA ARG A 189 25.66 -14.26 17.16
C ARG A 189 26.67 -13.18 16.77
N ALA A 190 26.17 -12.08 16.21
CA ALA A 190 26.91 -10.84 16.05
C ALA A 190 26.29 -9.77 16.96
N THR A 191 27.08 -9.19 17.87
CA THR A 191 26.62 -8.16 18.81
C THR A 191 27.08 -6.79 18.32
N LEU A 192 26.13 -5.96 17.90
CA LEU A 192 26.36 -4.59 17.43
C LEU A 192 25.92 -3.61 18.53
N HIS A 193 26.76 -2.66 18.91
CA HIS A 193 26.41 -1.59 19.86
C HIS A 193 25.71 -0.42 19.13
N SER A 194 25.10 0.51 19.88
CA SER A 194 24.29 1.61 19.32
C SER A 194 25.11 2.67 18.56
N GLY A 195 26.44 2.67 18.71
CA GLY A 195 27.34 3.58 18.01
C GLY A 195 27.54 3.24 16.52
N VAL A 196 27.28 2.00 16.11
CA VAL A 196 27.36 1.57 14.71
C VAL A 196 26.31 2.31 13.88
N SER A 197 26.76 3.06 12.89
CA SER A 197 25.93 3.88 12.00
C SER A 197 25.79 3.30 10.60
N SER A 198 26.68 2.40 10.19
CA SER A 198 26.63 1.79 8.86
C SER A 198 27.02 0.32 8.86
N ILE A 199 26.32 -0.44 8.03
CA ILE A 199 26.61 -1.82 7.68
C ILE A 199 26.90 -1.83 6.18
N GLY A 200 27.95 -2.54 5.76
CA GLY A 200 28.36 -2.62 4.36
C GLY A 200 27.59 -3.68 3.55
N LYS A 201 27.67 -3.58 2.23
CA LYS A 201 27.11 -4.56 1.30
C LYS A 201 27.68 -5.95 1.62
N LYS A 202 26.82 -6.96 1.63
CA LYS A 202 27.21 -8.37 1.90
C LYS A 202 27.94 -8.58 3.23
N ALA A 203 27.84 -7.67 4.20
CA ALA A 203 28.60 -7.75 5.45
C ALA A 203 28.39 -9.07 6.21
N PHE A 204 27.17 -9.62 6.20
CA PHE A 204 26.81 -10.92 6.80
C PHE A 204 26.23 -11.90 5.77
N TYR A 205 26.58 -11.74 4.49
CA TYR A 205 26.15 -12.65 3.43
C TYR A 205 26.60 -14.07 3.76
N GLY A 206 25.70 -15.06 3.72
CA GLY A 206 26.02 -16.46 3.95
C GLY A 206 26.41 -16.80 5.39
N CYS A 207 26.06 -15.97 6.37
CA CYS A 207 26.11 -16.34 7.80
C CYS A 207 24.97 -17.31 8.15
N GLU A 208 25.03 -18.53 7.61
CA GLU A 208 23.90 -19.47 7.62
C GLU A 208 23.37 -19.83 9.01
N ASN A 209 24.21 -19.76 10.05
CA ASN A 209 23.84 -20.05 11.44
C ASN A 209 23.42 -18.84 12.27
N LEU A 210 23.42 -17.63 11.71
CA LEU A 210 23.05 -16.42 12.46
C LEU A 210 21.59 -16.52 12.90
N LEU A 211 21.35 -16.51 14.21
CA LEU A 211 20.02 -16.76 14.78
C LEU A 211 19.15 -15.51 14.79
N GLY A 212 19.72 -14.37 15.16
CA GLY A 212 18.99 -13.12 15.28
C GLY A 212 19.89 -11.92 15.01
N MET A 213 19.27 -10.81 14.63
CA MET A 213 19.97 -9.54 14.41
C MET A 213 19.20 -8.39 15.08
N VAL A 214 19.92 -7.59 15.87
CA VAL A 214 19.42 -6.34 16.45
C VAL A 214 20.08 -5.19 15.70
N LEU A 215 19.30 -4.42 14.95
CA LEU A 215 19.82 -3.28 14.21
C LEU A 215 20.17 -2.14 15.19
N PRO A 216 21.35 -1.52 15.08
CA PRO A 216 21.70 -0.31 15.82
C PRO A 216 20.77 0.86 15.48
N GLU A 217 20.56 1.77 16.43
CA GLU A 217 19.63 2.91 16.29
C GLU A 217 20.03 3.89 15.18
N LYS A 218 21.32 4.00 14.87
CA LYS A 218 21.84 4.95 13.87
C LYS A 218 21.80 4.40 12.44
N VAL A 219 21.45 3.11 12.25
CA VAL A 219 21.40 2.50 10.92
C VAL A 219 20.10 2.91 10.22
N THR A 220 20.22 3.75 9.20
CA THR A 220 19.09 4.23 8.39
C THR A 220 18.83 3.39 7.14
N GLU A 221 19.80 2.58 6.71
CA GLU A 221 19.70 1.73 5.51
C GLU A 221 20.32 0.36 5.76
N ILE A 222 19.64 -0.69 5.30
CA ILE A 222 20.22 -2.03 5.19
C ILE A 222 20.64 -2.24 3.74
N PRO A 223 21.94 -2.36 3.44
CA PRO A 223 22.39 -2.38 2.07
C PRO A 223 22.12 -3.73 1.38
N GLU A 224 22.36 -3.70 0.07
CA GLU A 224 22.31 -4.85 -0.83
C GLU A 224 22.98 -6.10 -0.24
N TYR A 225 22.24 -7.22 -0.23
CA TYR A 225 22.71 -8.53 0.23
C TYR A 225 23.24 -8.61 1.67
N ALA A 226 23.01 -7.60 2.54
CA ALA A 226 23.62 -7.52 3.87
C ALA A 226 23.50 -8.82 4.69
N PHE A 227 22.34 -9.47 4.69
CA PHE A 227 22.01 -10.69 5.43
C PHE A 227 21.53 -11.83 4.51
N PHE A 228 21.81 -11.75 3.21
CA PHE A 228 21.39 -12.78 2.27
C PHE A 228 21.93 -14.16 2.68
N GLY A 229 21.09 -15.19 2.67
CA GLY A 229 21.48 -16.56 3.00
C GLY A 229 21.71 -16.81 4.49
N CYS A 230 21.28 -15.91 5.39
CA CYS A 230 21.22 -16.19 6.83
C CYS A 230 20.06 -17.17 7.13
N LYS A 231 20.21 -18.42 6.73
CA LYS A 231 19.14 -19.44 6.70
C LYS A 231 18.48 -19.70 8.06
N LYS A 232 19.21 -19.56 9.17
CA LYS A 232 18.71 -19.72 10.54
C LYS A 232 18.22 -18.42 11.20
N LEU A 233 18.25 -17.29 10.49
CA LEU A 233 17.79 -16.02 11.02
C LEU A 233 16.28 -16.09 11.27
N ASP A 234 15.91 -16.15 12.55
CA ASP A 234 14.51 -16.28 12.99
C ASP A 234 13.94 -14.96 13.52
N LYS A 235 14.80 -13.96 13.75
CA LYS A 235 14.36 -12.66 14.25
C LYS A 235 15.26 -11.51 13.82
N VAL A 236 14.63 -10.45 13.35
CA VAL A 236 15.28 -9.17 13.08
C VAL A 236 14.53 -8.09 13.85
N TYR A 237 15.25 -7.32 14.68
CA TYR A 237 14.71 -6.17 15.37
C TYR A 237 15.10 -4.91 14.61
N PHE A 238 14.20 -4.43 13.76
CA PHE A 238 14.33 -3.14 13.11
C PHE A 238 14.20 -1.99 14.13
N ARG A 239 14.60 -0.78 13.73
CA ARG A 239 14.53 0.43 14.55
C ARG A 239 13.80 1.52 13.78
N GLU A 240 13.07 2.36 14.51
CA GLU A 240 12.56 3.61 13.96
C GLU A 240 13.73 4.48 13.51
N GLY A 241 13.60 5.12 12.35
CA GLY A 241 14.69 5.80 11.64
C GLY A 241 15.25 5.01 10.46
N LEU A 242 14.98 3.70 10.36
CA LEU A 242 15.28 2.93 9.15
C LEU A 242 14.37 3.37 8.00
N THR A 243 14.96 3.80 6.89
CA THR A 243 14.25 4.34 5.73
C THR A 243 14.29 3.41 4.51
N ALA A 244 15.27 2.51 4.42
CA ALA A 244 15.44 1.64 3.26
C ALA A 244 15.96 0.25 3.60
N ILE A 245 15.42 -0.76 2.90
CA ILE A 245 15.95 -2.13 2.84
C ILE A 245 16.37 -2.37 1.39
N GLY A 246 17.66 -2.61 1.16
CA GLY A 246 18.26 -2.78 -0.16
C GLY A 246 17.96 -4.14 -0.81
N ASP A 247 18.38 -4.27 -2.07
CA ASP A 247 18.10 -5.46 -2.86
C ASP A 247 18.68 -6.72 -2.23
N SER A 248 17.89 -7.79 -2.19
CA SER A 248 18.27 -9.09 -1.63
C SER A 248 18.76 -9.05 -0.17
N ALA A 249 18.53 -7.97 0.58
CA ALA A 249 19.09 -7.77 1.92
C ALA A 249 18.82 -8.95 2.87
N PHE A 250 17.63 -9.54 2.82
CA PHE A 250 17.22 -10.72 3.59
C PHE A 250 16.83 -11.90 2.69
N GLY A 251 17.25 -11.90 1.43
CA GLY A 251 16.98 -13.01 0.51
C GLY A 251 17.51 -14.33 1.08
N SER A 252 16.74 -15.41 0.98
CA SER A 252 17.04 -16.74 1.51
C SER A 252 17.20 -16.79 3.05
N CYS A 253 16.59 -15.87 3.80
CA CYS A 253 16.40 -16.02 5.26
C CYS A 253 15.24 -16.99 5.55
N GLU A 254 15.45 -18.28 5.26
CA GLU A 254 14.38 -19.28 5.21
C GLU A 254 13.65 -19.51 6.54
N SER A 255 14.27 -19.16 7.68
CA SER A 255 13.71 -19.36 9.02
C SER A 255 12.90 -18.20 9.57
N LEU A 256 12.88 -17.04 8.90
CA LEU A 256 12.26 -15.82 9.40
C LEU A 256 10.72 -15.94 9.38
N PRO A 257 10.01 -15.93 10.53
CA PRO A 257 8.57 -16.18 10.59
C PRO A 257 7.72 -14.92 10.34
N SER A 258 8.26 -13.75 10.66
CA SER A 258 7.60 -12.44 10.61
C SER A 258 8.64 -11.33 10.49
N VAL A 259 8.25 -10.21 9.88
CA VAL A 259 9.04 -8.98 9.86
C VAL A 259 8.20 -7.82 10.37
N ASP A 260 8.69 -7.15 11.42
CA ASP A 260 8.06 -5.96 11.99
C ASP A 260 8.72 -4.71 11.38
N LEU A 261 8.17 -4.25 10.26
CA LEU A 261 8.75 -3.17 9.48
C LEU A 261 8.42 -1.81 10.14
N PRO A 262 9.42 -0.93 10.36
CA PRO A 262 9.24 0.30 11.11
C PRO A 262 8.44 1.34 10.34
N SER A 263 7.78 2.25 11.05
CA SER A 263 6.91 3.26 10.45
C SER A 263 7.65 4.28 9.58
N THR A 264 8.97 4.41 9.73
CA THR A 264 9.83 5.27 8.91
C THR A 264 10.26 4.65 7.57
N LEU A 265 9.96 3.38 7.31
CA LEU A 265 10.44 2.69 6.12
C LEU A 265 9.80 3.25 4.84
N THR A 266 10.60 3.67 3.88
CA THR A 266 10.12 4.28 2.62
C THR A 266 10.27 3.36 1.41
N SER A 267 11.24 2.44 1.45
CA SER A 267 11.53 1.55 0.33
C SER A 267 11.94 0.13 0.76
N ILE A 268 11.50 -0.84 -0.03
CA ILE A 268 11.91 -2.25 0.04
C ILE A 268 12.44 -2.64 -1.33
N GLY A 269 13.71 -3.08 -1.39
CA GLY A 269 14.42 -3.40 -2.61
C GLY A 269 13.95 -4.67 -3.31
N SER A 270 14.52 -4.92 -4.49
CA SER A 270 14.23 -6.11 -5.29
C SER A 270 14.75 -7.36 -4.59
N ASP A 271 13.96 -8.44 -4.59
CA ASP A 271 14.28 -9.71 -3.95
C ASP A 271 14.60 -9.60 -2.44
N ALA A 272 14.27 -8.47 -1.79
CA ALA A 272 14.69 -8.15 -0.43
C ALA A 272 14.34 -9.24 0.60
N PHE A 273 13.19 -9.88 0.46
CA PHE A 273 12.73 -11.02 1.27
C PHE A 273 12.47 -12.27 0.43
N ALA A 274 13.05 -12.38 -0.76
CA ALA A 274 12.90 -13.56 -1.62
C ALA A 274 13.28 -14.84 -0.86
N ASN A 275 12.56 -15.94 -1.07
CA ASN A 275 12.82 -17.24 -0.44
C ASN A 275 12.74 -17.25 1.11
N CYS A 276 12.07 -16.28 1.75
CA CYS A 276 11.75 -16.35 3.18
C CYS A 276 10.60 -17.36 3.42
N LYS A 277 10.90 -18.65 3.30
CA LYS A 277 9.89 -19.73 3.24
C LYS A 277 8.97 -19.82 4.46
N LYS A 278 9.44 -19.42 5.65
CA LYS A 278 8.63 -19.39 6.89
C LYS A 278 7.89 -18.07 7.13
N LEU A 279 8.15 -17.03 6.34
CA LEU A 279 7.52 -15.73 6.54
C LEU A 279 6.02 -15.89 6.32
N SER A 280 5.23 -15.72 7.38
CA SER A 280 3.80 -16.07 7.39
C SER A 280 2.88 -14.91 7.07
N ALA A 281 3.27 -13.71 7.51
CA ALA A 281 2.56 -12.47 7.29
C ALA A 281 3.53 -11.30 7.13
N VAL A 282 3.13 -10.28 6.37
CA VAL A 282 3.83 -9.00 6.30
C VAL A 282 2.83 -7.84 6.26
N THR A 283 3.10 -6.81 7.07
CA THR A 283 2.43 -5.51 6.96
C THR A 283 3.44 -4.51 6.43
N ILE A 284 3.21 -4.02 5.22
CA ILE A 284 4.02 -2.98 4.59
C ILE A 284 3.51 -1.62 5.11
N PRO A 285 4.31 -0.84 5.85
CA PRO A 285 3.89 0.45 6.40
C PRO A 285 3.47 1.43 5.31
N ASP A 286 2.47 2.28 5.59
CA ASP A 286 1.99 3.29 4.63
C ASP A 286 3.05 4.29 4.17
N SER A 287 4.14 4.46 4.92
CA SER A 287 5.31 5.25 4.53
C SER A 287 6.07 4.67 3.33
N VAL A 288 5.90 3.37 3.04
CA VAL A 288 6.52 2.73 1.89
C VAL A 288 5.83 3.19 0.60
N THR A 289 6.60 3.86 -0.26
CA THR A 289 6.14 4.30 -1.58
C THR A 289 6.78 3.49 -2.72
N ALA A 290 7.83 2.72 -2.42
CA ALA A 290 8.55 1.91 -3.40
C ALA A 290 8.73 0.47 -2.91
N LEU A 291 8.19 -0.47 -3.69
CA LEU A 291 8.40 -1.90 -3.53
C LEU A 291 9.21 -2.41 -4.72
N GLY A 292 10.22 -3.24 -4.49
CA GLY A 292 11.09 -3.79 -5.51
C GLY A 292 10.50 -5.02 -6.21
N LYS A 293 11.09 -5.37 -7.36
CA LYS A 293 10.71 -6.56 -8.11
C LYS A 293 10.99 -7.81 -7.28
N GLN A 294 10.10 -8.80 -7.34
CA GLN A 294 10.30 -10.08 -6.64
C GLN A 294 10.53 -9.97 -5.12
N ALA A 295 10.18 -8.85 -4.48
CA ALA A 295 10.50 -8.58 -3.08
C ALA A 295 10.12 -9.72 -2.12
N PHE A 296 9.04 -10.44 -2.38
CA PHE A 296 8.55 -11.58 -1.60
C PHE A 296 8.40 -12.87 -2.43
N THR A 297 9.15 -13.01 -3.53
CA THR A 297 9.10 -14.23 -4.37
C THR A 297 9.44 -15.47 -3.56
N ASN A 298 8.77 -16.58 -3.84
CA ASN A 298 9.00 -17.89 -3.23
C ASN A 298 8.86 -17.92 -1.68
N CYS A 299 8.09 -16.99 -1.11
CA CYS A 299 7.71 -17.02 0.31
C CYS A 299 6.48 -17.91 0.48
N HIS A 300 6.67 -19.23 0.40
CA HIS A 300 5.56 -20.20 0.45
C HIS A 300 4.69 -20.12 1.71
N GLY A 301 5.28 -19.73 2.85
CA GLY A 301 4.54 -19.51 4.10
C GLY A 301 3.68 -18.25 4.10
N LEU A 302 3.90 -17.31 3.17
CA LEU A 302 3.29 -15.99 3.22
C LEU A 302 1.83 -16.07 2.81
N THR A 303 0.94 -15.99 3.81
CA THR A 303 -0.51 -16.15 3.63
C THR A 303 -1.28 -14.84 3.79
N GLU A 304 -0.75 -13.90 4.58
CA GLU A 304 -1.35 -12.58 4.83
C GLU A 304 -0.38 -11.47 4.40
N VAL A 305 -0.87 -10.55 3.56
CA VAL A 305 -0.12 -9.37 3.13
C VAL A 305 -1.01 -8.15 3.27
N LYS A 306 -0.54 -7.14 4.01
CA LYS A 306 -1.12 -5.79 4.00
C LYS A 306 -0.19 -4.87 3.24
N LEU A 307 -0.68 -4.33 2.13
CA LEU A 307 0.07 -3.42 1.27
C LEU A 307 -0.06 -1.98 1.77
N SER A 308 0.96 -1.17 1.51
CA SER A 308 0.92 0.27 1.79
C SER A 308 -0.12 0.96 0.91
N LYS A 309 -0.95 1.84 1.49
CA LYS A 309 -1.94 2.63 0.73
C LYS A 309 -1.34 3.66 -0.23
N ASN A 310 -0.04 3.93 -0.11
CA ASN A 310 0.66 4.92 -0.92
C ASN A 310 1.39 4.30 -2.12
N LEU A 311 1.25 2.99 -2.36
CA LEU A 311 1.78 2.36 -3.56
C LEU A 311 1.05 2.83 -4.82
N LYS A 312 1.82 3.00 -5.90
CA LYS A 312 1.30 3.24 -7.26
C LYS A 312 1.30 2.00 -8.13
N THR A 313 2.24 1.10 -7.87
CA THR A 313 2.47 -0.07 -8.69
C THR A 313 2.69 -1.29 -7.81
N ILE A 314 2.12 -2.43 -8.19
CA ILE A 314 2.55 -3.74 -7.70
C ILE A 314 3.64 -4.26 -8.65
N PRO A 315 4.90 -4.37 -8.20
CA PRO A 315 6.03 -4.63 -9.09
C PRO A 315 6.05 -6.05 -9.65
N GLN A 316 6.84 -6.21 -10.71
CA GLN A 316 7.03 -7.47 -11.40
C GLN A 316 7.42 -8.57 -10.42
N GLY A 317 6.63 -9.62 -10.41
CA GLY A 317 6.90 -10.82 -9.64
C GLY A 317 6.91 -10.67 -8.12
N ALA A 318 6.41 -9.56 -7.57
CA ALA A 318 6.54 -9.24 -6.14
C ALA A 318 6.13 -10.38 -5.20
N PHE A 319 5.12 -11.18 -5.55
CA PHE A 319 4.54 -12.25 -4.74
C PHE A 319 4.50 -13.60 -5.46
N ILE A 320 5.39 -13.86 -6.42
CA ILE A 320 5.48 -15.15 -7.12
C ILE A 320 5.59 -16.29 -6.12
N LEU A 321 4.86 -17.39 -6.35
CA LEU A 321 4.97 -18.63 -5.55
C LEU A 321 4.72 -18.44 -4.04
N THR A 322 3.93 -17.43 -3.66
CA THR A 322 3.51 -17.23 -2.26
C THR A 322 2.28 -18.06 -1.89
N GLY A 323 2.03 -18.19 -0.59
CA GLY A 323 0.88 -18.88 -0.02
C GLY A 323 -0.37 -18.00 0.15
N ILE A 324 -0.39 -16.80 -0.44
CA ILE A 324 -1.44 -15.80 -0.21
C ILE A 324 -2.80 -16.39 -0.61
N THR A 325 -3.78 -16.22 0.27
CA THR A 325 -5.15 -16.74 0.06
C THR A 325 -6.12 -15.67 -0.43
N SER A 326 -5.93 -14.45 0.05
CA SER A 326 -6.65 -13.25 -0.39
C SER A 326 -5.73 -12.04 -0.43
N ILE A 327 -5.96 -11.13 -1.36
CA ILE A 327 -5.21 -9.86 -1.43
C ILE A 327 -6.14 -8.67 -1.66
N GLU A 328 -5.90 -7.58 -0.95
CA GLU A 328 -6.50 -6.28 -1.19
C GLU A 328 -5.45 -5.36 -1.79
N ILE A 329 -5.63 -4.99 -3.06
CA ILE A 329 -4.77 -4.05 -3.75
C ILE A 329 -5.26 -2.63 -3.41
N PRO A 330 -4.41 -1.77 -2.80
CA PRO A 330 -4.86 -0.47 -2.29
C PRO A 330 -5.34 0.49 -3.37
N GLU A 331 -6.30 1.35 -2.99
CA GLU A 331 -6.73 2.46 -3.83
C GLU A 331 -5.57 3.42 -4.12
N GLY A 332 -5.40 3.82 -5.38
CA GLY A 332 -4.25 4.60 -5.83
C GLY A 332 -3.22 3.79 -6.60
N VAL A 333 -3.26 2.45 -6.53
CA VAL A 333 -2.52 1.58 -7.44
C VAL A 333 -3.19 1.61 -8.81
N ASP A 334 -2.43 1.98 -9.84
CA ASP A 334 -2.89 2.02 -11.23
C ASP A 334 -2.32 0.89 -12.10
N THR A 335 -1.26 0.25 -11.63
CA THR A 335 -0.50 -0.75 -12.39
C THR A 335 -0.18 -1.97 -11.54
N ILE A 336 -0.51 -3.16 -12.05
CA ILE A 336 -0.01 -4.44 -11.54
C ILE A 336 0.90 -5.04 -12.62
N GLU A 337 2.20 -5.15 -12.35
CA GLU A 337 3.18 -5.57 -13.35
C GLU A 337 3.18 -7.09 -13.61
N ASN A 338 3.97 -7.50 -14.61
CA ASN A 338 4.08 -8.87 -15.06
C ASN A 338 4.34 -9.85 -13.90
N LEU A 339 3.63 -10.97 -13.90
CA LEU A 339 3.83 -12.07 -12.95
C LEU A 339 3.67 -11.70 -11.47
N ALA A 340 3.11 -10.53 -11.12
CA ALA A 340 3.05 -10.04 -9.74
C ALA A 340 2.59 -11.09 -8.70
N PHE A 341 1.60 -11.92 -9.06
CA PHE A 341 1.05 -13.02 -8.25
C PHE A 341 1.14 -14.38 -8.98
N TYR A 342 2.10 -14.56 -9.88
CA TYR A 342 2.23 -15.80 -10.64
C TYR A 342 2.41 -17.02 -9.73
N SER A 343 1.65 -18.07 -10.00
CA SER A 343 1.66 -19.33 -9.26
C SER A 343 1.35 -19.20 -7.74
N CYS A 344 0.55 -18.19 -7.35
CA CYS A 344 -0.09 -18.13 -6.03
C CYS A 344 -1.28 -19.11 -6.00
N LYS A 345 -0.99 -20.41 -5.88
CA LYS A 345 -2.01 -21.47 -6.04
C LYS A 345 -3.15 -21.41 -5.03
N SER A 346 -2.92 -20.78 -3.87
CA SER A 346 -3.91 -20.63 -2.82
C SER A 346 -4.77 -19.36 -2.96
N LEU A 347 -4.43 -18.45 -3.89
CA LEU A 347 -5.10 -17.17 -4.04
C LEU A 347 -6.45 -17.37 -4.71
N THR A 348 -7.52 -17.00 -4.01
CA THR A 348 -8.90 -17.15 -4.49
C THR A 348 -9.69 -15.84 -4.43
N ASP A 349 -9.44 -14.96 -3.47
CA ASP A 349 -10.15 -13.69 -3.30
C ASP A 349 -9.22 -12.50 -3.60
N VAL A 350 -9.58 -11.68 -4.58
CA VAL A 350 -8.79 -10.51 -5.00
C VAL A 350 -9.68 -9.27 -4.95
N SER A 351 -9.28 -8.25 -4.20
CA SER A 351 -9.90 -6.93 -4.26
C SER A 351 -9.02 -5.97 -5.04
N LEU A 352 -9.55 -5.41 -6.13
CA LEU A 352 -8.86 -4.52 -7.06
C LEU A 352 -9.40 -3.09 -6.95
N PRO A 353 -8.53 -2.06 -6.99
CA PRO A 353 -8.91 -0.66 -6.79
C PRO A 353 -9.59 -0.07 -8.01
N SER A 354 -10.30 1.04 -7.83
CA SER A 354 -10.98 1.72 -8.95
C SER A 354 -10.01 2.45 -9.88
N THR A 355 -8.78 2.70 -9.40
CA THR A 355 -7.67 3.33 -10.14
C THR A 355 -6.92 2.39 -11.07
N LEU A 356 -7.14 1.08 -11.01
CA LEU A 356 -6.40 0.11 -11.85
C LEU A 356 -6.66 0.38 -13.33
N SER A 357 -5.59 0.65 -14.10
CA SER A 357 -5.66 0.90 -15.54
C SER A 357 -4.76 -0.03 -16.37
N THR A 358 -3.69 -0.57 -15.76
CA THR A 358 -2.67 -1.35 -16.47
C THR A 358 -2.48 -2.72 -15.82
N CYS A 359 -2.69 -3.79 -16.58
CA CYS A 359 -2.47 -5.17 -16.15
C CYS A 359 -1.30 -5.81 -16.90
N GLY A 360 -0.29 -6.24 -16.16
CA GLY A 360 0.87 -6.95 -16.67
C GLY A 360 0.53 -8.38 -17.08
N VAL A 361 1.39 -8.95 -17.91
CA VAL A 361 1.26 -10.29 -18.48
C VAL A 361 1.32 -11.35 -17.38
N LYS A 362 0.39 -12.32 -17.41
CA LYS A 362 0.35 -13.49 -16.52
C LYS A 362 0.36 -13.15 -15.01
N MET A 363 -0.21 -12.01 -14.62
CA MET A 363 -0.10 -11.53 -13.22
C MET A 363 -0.77 -12.46 -12.21
N PHE A 364 -1.81 -13.20 -12.61
CA PHE A 364 -2.47 -14.23 -11.79
C PHE A 364 -2.43 -15.64 -12.43
N GLU A 365 -1.52 -15.87 -13.38
CA GLU A 365 -1.42 -17.16 -14.04
C GLU A 365 -1.02 -18.25 -13.04
N LEU A 366 -1.58 -19.45 -13.19
CA LEU A 366 -1.47 -20.57 -12.24
C LEU A 366 -2.03 -20.29 -10.83
N CYS A 367 -2.86 -19.26 -10.65
CA CYS A 367 -3.70 -19.13 -9.45
C CYS A 367 -4.93 -20.05 -9.55
N ALA A 368 -5.62 -20.24 -8.41
CA ALA A 368 -6.96 -20.83 -8.40
C ALA A 368 -7.95 -19.93 -9.16
N ASP A 369 -9.19 -20.39 -9.34
CA ASP A 369 -10.23 -19.56 -9.95
C ASP A 369 -10.56 -18.39 -9.01
N LEU A 370 -10.51 -17.18 -9.58
CA LEU A 370 -10.56 -15.95 -8.81
C LEU A 370 -11.98 -15.45 -8.61
N LYS A 371 -12.26 -15.00 -7.39
CA LYS A 371 -13.37 -14.13 -7.02
C LYS A 371 -12.81 -12.72 -6.91
N VAL A 372 -13.23 -11.85 -7.82
CA VAL A 372 -12.71 -10.48 -7.93
C VAL A 372 -13.76 -9.52 -7.39
N LYS A 373 -13.35 -8.67 -6.45
CA LYS A 373 -14.10 -7.47 -6.05
C LYS A 373 -13.43 -6.27 -6.67
N PHE A 374 -14.07 -5.62 -7.64
CA PHE A 374 -13.56 -4.40 -8.24
C PHE A 374 -14.22 -3.19 -7.59
N ALA A 375 -13.42 -2.28 -7.05
CA ALA A 375 -13.91 -1.08 -6.37
C ALA A 375 -14.52 -0.05 -7.33
N GLY A 376 -14.22 -0.15 -8.63
CA GLY A 376 -14.83 0.66 -9.67
C GLY A 376 -16.13 0.10 -10.23
N THR A 377 -16.63 0.77 -11.25
CA THR A 377 -17.82 0.42 -12.04
C THR A 377 -17.50 -0.61 -13.12
N GLU A 378 -18.52 -1.30 -13.64
CA GLU A 378 -18.36 -2.20 -14.79
C GLU A 378 -17.82 -1.49 -16.03
N ALA A 379 -18.20 -0.23 -16.26
CA ALA A 379 -17.67 0.58 -17.35
C ALA A 379 -16.17 0.86 -17.19
N GLN A 380 -15.71 1.14 -15.97
CA GLN A 380 -14.28 1.28 -15.67
C GLN A 380 -13.54 -0.03 -15.88
N TRP A 381 -14.12 -1.15 -15.44
CA TRP A 381 -13.54 -2.49 -15.65
C TRP A 381 -13.36 -2.83 -17.13
N ASN A 382 -14.39 -2.61 -17.94
CA ASN A 382 -14.36 -2.86 -19.38
C ASN A 382 -13.39 -1.93 -20.13
N ALA A 383 -12.95 -0.82 -19.51
CA ALA A 383 -11.94 0.07 -20.04
C ALA A 383 -10.51 -0.33 -19.68
N ILE A 384 -10.31 -1.28 -18.75
CA ILE A 384 -8.98 -1.78 -18.38
C ILE A 384 -8.46 -2.66 -19.52
N ASP A 385 -7.25 -2.36 -20.00
CA ASP A 385 -6.52 -3.30 -20.84
C ASP A 385 -6.00 -4.45 -19.95
N LEU A 386 -6.76 -5.55 -19.94
CA LEU A 386 -6.39 -6.77 -19.22
C LEU A 386 -5.20 -7.50 -19.86
N GLY A 387 -4.73 -7.07 -21.04
CA GLY A 387 -3.60 -7.66 -21.74
C GLY A 387 -3.82 -9.09 -22.22
N GLU A 388 -2.81 -9.65 -22.88
CA GLU A 388 -2.79 -11.05 -23.28
C GLU A 388 -2.44 -11.97 -22.10
N THR A 389 -2.92 -13.22 -22.11
CA THR A 389 -2.57 -14.28 -21.12
C THR A 389 -2.93 -14.01 -19.65
N ASN A 390 -3.95 -13.18 -19.40
CA ASN A 390 -4.58 -13.01 -18.08
C ASN A 390 -5.93 -13.73 -18.00
N ASP A 391 -5.98 -14.98 -18.47
CA ASP A 391 -7.23 -15.76 -18.61
C ASP A 391 -7.90 -15.98 -17.25
N LYS A 392 -7.12 -16.11 -16.17
CA LYS A 392 -7.64 -16.19 -14.80
C LYS A 392 -8.43 -14.95 -14.39
N LEU A 393 -8.00 -13.76 -14.80
CA LEU A 393 -8.72 -12.53 -14.52
C LEU A 393 -9.91 -12.35 -15.48
N LYS A 394 -9.74 -12.68 -16.77
CA LYS A 394 -10.81 -12.59 -17.78
C LYS A 394 -12.00 -13.51 -17.48
N ASN A 395 -11.74 -14.67 -16.89
CA ASN A 395 -12.75 -15.66 -16.54
C ASN A 395 -13.18 -15.58 -15.06
N ALA A 396 -12.71 -14.58 -14.31
CA ALA A 396 -13.02 -14.42 -12.90
C ALA A 396 -14.50 -14.06 -12.67
N SER A 397 -15.04 -14.48 -11.53
CA SER A 397 -16.34 -13.99 -11.07
C SER A 397 -16.15 -12.60 -10.46
N ILE A 398 -16.67 -11.55 -11.09
CA ILE A 398 -16.44 -10.15 -10.69
C ILE A 398 -17.66 -9.57 -9.98
N THR A 399 -17.44 -8.88 -8.87
CA THR A 399 -18.43 -8.05 -8.17
C THR A 399 -17.96 -6.60 -8.17
N PHE A 400 -18.81 -5.68 -8.64
CA PHE A 400 -18.52 -4.24 -8.68
C PHE A 400 -19.04 -3.52 -7.43
N ALA A 401 -18.32 -2.51 -6.96
CA ALA A 401 -18.81 -1.65 -5.90
C ALA A 401 -20.11 -0.95 -6.34
N GLY A 402 -21.16 -1.06 -5.52
CA GLY A 402 -22.46 -0.41 -5.79
C GLY A 402 -23.44 -1.19 -6.68
N ALA A 403 -23.06 -2.35 -7.25
CA ALA A 403 -23.94 -3.17 -8.11
C ALA A 403 -25.14 -3.83 -7.38
N SER A 404 -25.27 -3.62 -6.07
CA SER A 404 -26.30 -4.21 -5.20
C SER A 404 -27.34 -3.19 -4.68
N ALA A 405 -27.23 -1.89 -4.98
CA ALA A 405 -28.20 -0.95 -4.45
C ALA A 405 -29.50 -0.99 -5.28
N ALA A 406 -30.58 -1.55 -4.72
CA ALA A 406 -31.90 -1.45 -5.33
C ALA A 406 -32.25 0.05 -5.57
N PRO A 407 -32.80 0.40 -6.75
CA PRO A 407 -33.10 1.78 -7.09
C PRO A 407 -34.11 2.36 -6.09
N LYS A 408 -33.87 3.55 -5.55
CA LYS A 408 -34.82 4.20 -4.64
C LYS A 408 -35.99 4.76 -5.44
N ILE A 409 -37.21 4.29 -5.16
CA ILE A 409 -38.42 4.66 -5.89
C ILE A 409 -39.10 5.88 -5.23
N SER A 410 -39.55 6.81 -6.05
CA SER A 410 -40.45 7.92 -5.72
C SER A 410 -41.64 7.90 -6.68
N PHE A 411 -42.79 8.42 -6.26
CA PHE A 411 -44.00 8.36 -7.09
C PHE A 411 -44.94 9.54 -6.89
N GLN A 412 -45.77 9.78 -7.90
CA GLN A 412 -46.90 10.72 -7.87
C GLN A 412 -48.15 10.03 -8.41
N SER A 413 -49.19 9.93 -7.58
CA SER A 413 -50.45 9.26 -7.88
C SER A 413 -51.53 10.23 -8.36
N SER A 414 -52.25 9.86 -9.41
CA SER A 414 -53.51 10.47 -9.87
C SER A 414 -54.70 9.57 -9.51
N GLU A 415 -55.89 9.82 -10.08
CA GLU A 415 -57.08 8.97 -9.88
C GLU A 415 -56.94 7.60 -10.58
N HIS A 416 -56.24 7.54 -11.71
CA HIS A 416 -56.16 6.35 -12.58
C HIS A 416 -54.73 5.99 -13.03
N SER A 417 -53.73 6.73 -12.56
CA SER A 417 -52.33 6.49 -12.95
C SER A 417 -51.33 6.81 -11.85
N VAL A 418 -50.14 6.24 -11.97
CA VAL A 418 -49.00 6.52 -11.08
C VAL A 418 -47.78 6.77 -11.94
N LYS A 419 -47.17 7.95 -11.78
CA LYS A 419 -45.84 8.23 -12.33
C LYS A 419 -44.78 7.80 -11.32
N LEU A 420 -43.99 6.80 -11.69
CA LEU A 420 -42.85 6.30 -10.92
C LEU A 420 -41.57 6.98 -11.43
N THR A 421 -40.64 7.29 -10.52
CA THR A 421 -39.29 7.76 -10.84
C THR A 421 -38.32 7.16 -9.85
N TRP A 422 -37.14 6.76 -10.29
CA TRP A 422 -36.17 6.11 -9.42
C TRP A 422 -34.73 6.55 -9.67
N THR A 423 -33.86 6.32 -8.69
CA THR A 423 -32.43 6.60 -8.84
C THR A 423 -31.81 5.68 -9.89
N ALA A 424 -30.99 6.24 -10.77
CA ALA A 424 -30.21 5.44 -11.71
C ALA A 424 -29.30 4.47 -10.94
N VAL A 425 -29.32 3.20 -11.34
CA VAL A 425 -28.40 2.17 -10.86
C VAL A 425 -27.23 2.10 -11.82
N ASN A 426 -26.03 2.12 -11.28
CA ASN A 426 -24.82 2.10 -12.08
C ASN A 426 -24.65 0.73 -12.76
N GLY A 427 -24.33 0.73 -14.05
CA GLY A 427 -24.27 -0.50 -14.86
C GLY A 427 -25.63 -1.08 -15.29
N ALA A 428 -26.75 -0.39 -15.02
CA ALA A 428 -28.06 -0.88 -15.43
C ALA A 428 -28.28 -0.71 -16.94
N GLU A 429 -28.45 -1.84 -17.65
CA GLU A 429 -28.84 -1.88 -19.07
C GLU A 429 -30.30 -1.48 -19.27
N LYS A 430 -31.16 -1.93 -18.35
CA LYS A 430 -32.62 -1.79 -18.35
C LYS A 430 -33.16 -1.85 -16.92
N TYR A 431 -34.38 -1.39 -16.74
CA TYR A 431 -35.18 -1.53 -15.53
C TYR A 431 -36.46 -2.31 -15.84
N ALA A 432 -36.92 -3.10 -14.87
CA ALA A 432 -38.21 -3.75 -14.90
C ALA A 432 -39.06 -3.21 -13.75
N VAL A 433 -40.28 -2.78 -14.07
CA VAL A 433 -41.30 -2.40 -13.10
C VAL A 433 -42.14 -3.64 -12.82
N ALA A 434 -42.19 -4.07 -11.57
CA ALA A 434 -42.93 -5.25 -11.13
C ALA A 434 -44.03 -4.86 -10.13
N GLY A 435 -45.22 -5.45 -10.29
CA GLY A 435 -46.35 -5.31 -9.37
C GLY A 435 -46.56 -6.59 -8.58
N TYR A 436 -46.96 -6.48 -7.32
CA TYR A 436 -47.27 -7.64 -6.48
C TYR A 436 -48.76 -7.95 -6.51
N SER A 437 -49.14 -9.15 -6.98
CA SER A 437 -50.52 -9.62 -7.01
C SER A 437 -50.59 -11.13 -6.82
N ASN A 438 -51.66 -11.62 -6.17
CA ASN A 438 -51.88 -13.05 -5.90
C ASN A 438 -50.66 -13.76 -5.25
N GLY A 439 -49.97 -13.08 -4.34
CA GLY A 439 -48.82 -13.63 -3.60
C GLY A 439 -47.51 -13.70 -4.40
N LYS A 440 -47.46 -13.18 -5.64
CA LYS A 440 -46.27 -13.23 -6.50
C LYS A 440 -45.99 -11.88 -7.17
N TRP A 441 -44.73 -11.64 -7.50
CA TRP A 441 -44.33 -10.51 -8.34
C TRP A 441 -44.62 -10.81 -9.81
N GLN A 442 -45.23 -9.85 -10.50
CA GLN A 442 -45.57 -9.90 -11.91
C GLN A 442 -44.87 -8.76 -12.64
N LEU A 443 -44.30 -9.04 -13.81
CA LEU A 443 -43.70 -8.01 -14.65
C LEU A 443 -44.81 -7.12 -15.24
N LEU A 444 -44.71 -5.81 -15.03
CA LEU A 444 -45.64 -4.83 -15.59
C LEU A 444 -45.05 -4.14 -16.82
N ALA A 445 -43.76 -3.78 -16.77
CA ALA A 445 -43.09 -3.07 -17.85
C ALA A 445 -41.57 -3.23 -17.80
N GLN A 446 -40.90 -2.97 -18.92
CA GLN A 446 -39.45 -2.78 -19.00
C GLN A 446 -39.13 -1.45 -19.68
N THR A 447 -38.09 -0.76 -19.22
CA THR A 447 -37.69 0.54 -19.75
C THR A 447 -36.20 0.76 -19.58
N GLN A 448 -35.59 1.58 -20.44
CA GLN A 448 -34.21 2.06 -20.26
C GLN A 448 -34.16 3.38 -19.47
N ASN A 449 -35.30 4.06 -19.34
CA ASN A 449 -35.41 5.31 -18.60
C ASN A 449 -35.53 5.07 -17.10
N THR A 450 -35.23 6.09 -16.30
CA THR A 450 -35.40 6.09 -14.84
C THR A 450 -36.80 6.53 -14.38
N SER A 451 -37.79 6.47 -15.27
CA SER A 451 -39.18 6.77 -14.96
C SER A 451 -40.14 5.96 -15.84
N TYR A 452 -41.34 5.72 -15.32
CA TYR A 452 -42.42 5.02 -16.02
C TYR A 452 -43.78 5.42 -15.46
N VAL A 453 -44.82 5.47 -16.31
CA VAL A 453 -46.20 5.77 -15.90
C VAL A 453 -47.04 4.50 -16.00
N LEU A 454 -47.61 4.07 -14.88
CA LEU A 454 -48.62 3.00 -14.83
C LEU A 454 -49.99 3.63 -15.00
N GLU A 455 -50.74 3.21 -16.02
CA GLU A 455 -52.09 3.69 -16.33
C GLU A 455 -53.15 2.61 -16.13
N GLY A 456 -54.42 3.00 -16.14
CA GLY A 456 -55.55 2.06 -16.04
C GLY A 456 -55.74 1.46 -14.65
N LEU A 457 -55.25 2.13 -13.61
CA LEU A 457 -55.34 1.64 -12.23
C LEU A 457 -56.70 1.99 -11.61
N LYS A 458 -57.18 1.12 -10.71
CA LYS A 458 -58.47 1.29 -10.04
C LYS A 458 -58.34 2.28 -8.88
N ALA A 459 -59.13 3.35 -8.91
CA ALA A 459 -59.18 4.33 -7.83
C ALA A 459 -59.49 3.68 -6.47
N GLY A 460 -58.87 4.20 -5.39
CA GLY A 460 -59.02 3.67 -4.03
C GLY A 460 -58.39 2.29 -3.81
N THR A 461 -57.55 1.80 -4.72
CA THR A 461 -56.81 0.54 -4.58
C THR A 461 -55.33 0.82 -4.36
N ASP A 462 -54.72 0.11 -3.40
CA ASP A 462 -53.29 0.17 -3.14
C ASP A 462 -52.53 -0.83 -4.03
N TYR A 463 -51.45 -0.37 -4.64
CA TYR A 463 -50.58 -1.17 -5.49
C TYR A 463 -49.18 -1.24 -4.92
N LYS A 464 -48.69 -2.45 -4.63
CA LYS A 464 -47.30 -2.67 -4.21
C LYS A 464 -46.42 -2.88 -5.44
N ILE A 465 -45.43 -2.01 -5.63
CA ILE A 465 -44.61 -1.92 -6.84
C ILE A 465 -43.12 -1.92 -6.46
N ALA A 466 -42.30 -2.66 -7.19
CA ALA A 466 -40.85 -2.65 -7.10
C ALA A 466 -40.23 -2.34 -8.47
N VAL A 467 -38.98 -1.90 -8.47
CA VAL A 467 -38.19 -1.69 -9.68
C VAL A 467 -36.87 -2.42 -9.54
N VAL A 468 -36.53 -3.27 -10.49
CA VAL A 468 -35.25 -4.01 -10.49
C VAL A 468 -34.43 -3.60 -11.70
N ALA A 469 -33.10 -3.64 -11.56
CA ALA A 469 -32.16 -3.33 -12.64
C ALA A 469 -31.64 -4.62 -13.28
N LYS A 470 -31.39 -4.57 -14.58
CA LYS A 470 -30.65 -5.60 -15.31
C LYS A 470 -29.19 -5.16 -15.42
N ILE A 471 -28.27 -5.93 -14.83
CA ILE A 471 -26.85 -5.61 -14.73
C ILE A 471 -26.06 -6.85 -15.15
N GLY A 472 -25.11 -6.70 -16.08
CA GLY A 472 -24.32 -7.81 -16.61
C GLY A 472 -25.17 -8.93 -17.23
N GLY A 473 -26.21 -8.58 -17.99
CA GLY A 473 -27.11 -9.55 -18.62
C GLY A 473 -28.15 -10.21 -17.70
N GLU A 474 -28.09 -10.01 -16.38
CA GLU A 474 -28.99 -10.63 -15.41
C GLU A 474 -29.88 -9.61 -14.68
N TRP A 475 -31.11 -10.01 -14.38
CA TRP A 475 -32.01 -9.23 -13.52
C TRP A 475 -31.63 -9.40 -12.05
N LYS A 476 -31.24 -8.30 -11.39
CA LYS A 476 -30.97 -8.31 -9.95
C LYS A 476 -32.30 -8.18 -9.19
N MET A 477 -32.88 -9.33 -8.84
CA MET A 477 -34.23 -9.46 -8.25
C MET A 477 -34.32 -9.00 -6.78
N ASP A 478 -33.68 -7.88 -6.44
CA ASP A 478 -33.83 -7.23 -5.14
C ASP A 478 -35.09 -6.34 -5.14
N THR A 479 -36.15 -6.82 -4.47
CA THR A 479 -37.42 -6.09 -4.33
C THR A 479 -37.55 -5.39 -2.98
N SER A 480 -36.46 -5.24 -2.23
CA SER A 480 -36.44 -4.50 -0.95
C SER A 480 -36.84 -3.03 -1.10
N ASN A 481 -36.76 -2.47 -2.30
CA ASN A 481 -37.20 -1.12 -2.64
C ASN A 481 -38.71 -0.98 -2.89
N ALA A 482 -39.51 -2.03 -2.68
CA ALA A 482 -40.93 -2.02 -2.95
C ALA A 482 -41.65 -0.87 -2.23
N VAL A 483 -42.42 -0.09 -2.96
CA VAL A 483 -43.29 0.97 -2.45
C VAL A 483 -44.75 0.57 -2.59
N THR A 484 -45.60 1.03 -1.68
CA THR A 484 -47.06 0.89 -1.80
C THR A 484 -47.62 2.23 -2.27
N VAL A 485 -48.32 2.22 -3.40
CA VAL A 485 -48.92 3.40 -4.00
C VAL A 485 -50.43 3.36 -3.81
N ALA A 486 -50.95 4.30 -3.03
CA ALA A 486 -52.37 4.50 -2.82
C ALA A 486 -52.94 5.48 -3.87
N LEU A 487 -54.00 5.08 -4.58
CA LEU A 487 -54.71 5.97 -5.50
C LEU A 487 -55.82 6.71 -4.76
N LYS A 488 -55.87 8.03 -4.94
CA LYS A 488 -56.83 8.90 -4.24
C LYS A 488 -58.28 8.49 -4.59
N SER A 489 -59.12 8.22 -3.58
CA SER A 489 -60.55 7.98 -3.77
C SER A 489 -61.35 9.28 -3.78
N SER A 490 -62.34 9.39 -4.67
CA SER A 490 -63.21 10.56 -4.83
C SER A 490 -64.26 10.69 -3.71
N SER A 491 -63.88 11.24 -2.56
CA SER A 491 -64.83 11.54 -1.48
C SER A 491 -64.57 12.85 -0.73
N ASP A 492 -64.06 13.89 -1.40
CA ASP A 492 -63.96 15.22 -0.80
C ASP A 492 -65.23 16.03 -1.11
N VAL A 493 -65.94 16.46 -0.06
CA VAL A 493 -67.05 17.42 -0.18
C VAL A 493 -66.51 18.69 -0.86
N THR A 494 -67.02 19.03 -2.04
CA THR A 494 -66.53 20.15 -2.87
C THR A 494 -67.16 21.50 -2.55
N TYR A 495 -67.99 21.59 -1.51
CA TYR A 495 -68.74 22.78 -1.14
C TYR A 495 -68.69 23.05 0.38
N PRO A 496 -68.83 24.33 0.81
CA PRO A 496 -68.86 24.68 2.22
C PRO A 496 -70.02 24.03 2.98
N THR A 497 -69.72 23.42 4.13
CA THR A 497 -70.70 22.89 5.08
C THR A 497 -70.68 23.67 6.39
N ASN A 498 -71.69 23.46 7.24
CA ASN A 498 -71.81 24.10 8.56
C ASN A 498 -71.72 25.63 8.53
N ILE A 499 -72.45 26.27 7.61
CA ILE A 499 -72.49 27.73 7.49
C ILE A 499 -73.15 28.32 8.74
N LYS A 500 -72.38 29.10 9.50
CA LYS A 500 -72.83 29.85 10.69
C LYS A 500 -72.90 31.34 10.36
N VAL A 501 -73.84 32.03 10.99
CA VAL A 501 -74.07 33.47 10.81
C VAL A 501 -74.17 34.14 12.18
N GLU A 502 -73.33 35.12 12.41
CA GLU A 502 -73.31 35.95 13.62
C GLU A 502 -73.71 37.39 13.27
N TYR A 503 -74.52 38.03 14.12
CA TYR A 503 -75.00 39.40 13.92
C TYR A 503 -74.38 40.37 14.91
N ASN A 504 -73.91 41.52 14.41
CA ASN A 504 -73.47 42.64 15.22
C ASN A 504 -74.51 43.77 15.14
N GLU A 505 -75.27 43.95 16.24
CA GLU A 505 -76.34 44.95 16.34
C GLU A 505 -75.82 46.39 16.28
N LYS A 506 -74.61 46.66 16.78
CA LYS A 506 -74.04 48.02 16.84
C LYS A 506 -73.70 48.59 15.45
N ASP A 507 -73.31 47.72 14.53
CA ASP A 507 -72.82 48.11 13.19
C ASP A 507 -73.72 47.62 12.04
N HIS A 508 -74.82 46.92 12.35
CA HIS A 508 -75.71 46.22 11.41
C HIS A 508 -74.93 45.35 10.40
N GLN A 509 -74.01 44.51 10.90
CA GLN A 509 -73.16 43.62 10.11
C GLN A 509 -73.45 42.14 10.36
N MET A 510 -73.18 41.30 9.35
CA MET A 510 -73.24 39.85 9.45
C MET A 510 -71.86 39.25 9.19
N ARG A 511 -71.45 38.30 10.05
CA ARG A 511 -70.28 37.46 9.84
C ARG A 511 -70.71 36.04 9.49
N PHE A 512 -70.27 35.57 8.34
CA PHE A 512 -70.41 34.19 7.88
C PHE A 512 -69.14 33.42 8.20
N SER A 513 -69.26 32.18 8.63
CA SER A 513 -68.14 31.23 8.77
C SER A 513 -68.59 29.83 8.39
N TRP A 514 -67.70 29.02 7.83
CA TRP A 514 -68.00 27.67 7.36
C TRP A 514 -66.80 26.74 7.57
N ASP A 515 -67.02 25.43 7.45
CA ASP A 515 -65.94 24.45 7.52
C ASP A 515 -65.03 24.57 6.29
N LYS A 516 -63.72 24.44 6.51
CA LYS A 516 -62.74 24.55 5.43
C LYS A 516 -62.88 23.37 4.47
N VAL A 517 -63.09 23.67 3.19
CA VAL A 517 -63.15 22.68 2.10
C VAL A 517 -61.72 22.28 1.70
N ALA A 518 -61.45 20.97 1.70
CA ALA A 518 -60.16 20.44 1.29
C ALA A 518 -59.87 20.76 -0.18
N GLY A 519 -58.69 21.28 -0.48
CA GLY A 519 -58.30 21.66 -1.85
C GLY A 519 -58.98 22.91 -2.42
N ALA A 520 -59.75 23.66 -1.62
CA ALA A 520 -60.36 24.91 -2.09
C ALA A 520 -59.30 26.01 -2.33
N GLU A 521 -59.24 26.49 -3.57
CA GLU A 521 -58.42 27.64 -3.97
C GLU A 521 -59.00 28.94 -3.41
N LYS A 522 -60.33 29.10 -3.51
CA LYS A 522 -61.10 30.30 -3.16
C LYS A 522 -62.55 29.95 -2.82
N TYR A 523 -63.22 30.85 -2.13
CA TYR A 523 -64.66 30.84 -1.88
C TYR A 523 -65.35 32.04 -2.52
N GLY A 524 -66.65 31.91 -2.78
CA GLY A 524 -67.46 32.96 -3.39
C GLY A 524 -68.82 33.04 -2.73
N ILE A 525 -69.32 34.26 -2.51
CA ILE A 525 -70.63 34.51 -1.91
C ILE A 525 -71.57 35.08 -2.96
N ALA A 526 -72.74 34.45 -3.13
CA ALA A 526 -73.82 34.91 -3.98
C ALA A 526 -75.08 35.18 -3.16
N VAL A 527 -75.85 36.20 -3.56
CA VAL A 527 -77.10 36.60 -2.91
C VAL A 527 -78.24 36.53 -3.91
N TYR A 528 -79.38 36.02 -3.49
CA TYR A 528 -80.58 35.92 -4.33
C TYR A 528 -81.34 37.25 -4.34
N GLN A 529 -81.44 37.87 -5.53
CA GLN A 529 -82.06 39.17 -5.72
C GLN A 529 -82.82 39.21 -7.05
N ALA A 530 -84.07 39.71 -7.04
CA ALA A 530 -84.91 39.85 -8.23
C ALA A 530 -85.00 38.58 -9.10
N GLY A 531 -85.23 37.43 -8.45
CA GLY A 531 -85.43 36.14 -9.14
C GLY A 531 -84.15 35.39 -9.53
N MET A 532 -82.95 35.96 -9.32
CA MET A 532 -81.69 35.36 -9.75
C MET A 532 -80.59 35.43 -8.68
N TRP A 533 -79.62 34.51 -8.75
CA TRP A 533 -78.43 34.53 -7.90
C TRP A 533 -77.38 35.48 -8.50
N ARG A 534 -76.91 36.44 -7.69
CA ARG A 534 -75.84 37.38 -8.08
C ARG A 534 -74.62 37.21 -7.18
N ILE A 535 -73.45 37.02 -7.78
CA ILE A 535 -72.19 36.94 -7.05
C ILE A 535 -71.88 38.33 -6.50
N GLN A 536 -71.76 38.44 -5.18
CA GLN A 536 -71.45 39.69 -4.49
C GLN A 536 -69.97 39.78 -4.14
N VAL A 537 -69.36 38.65 -3.76
CA VAL A 537 -67.96 38.61 -3.34
C VAL A 537 -67.29 37.39 -3.96
N PRO A 538 -66.54 37.56 -5.05
CA PRO A 538 -65.70 36.50 -5.58
C PRO A 538 -64.34 36.49 -4.86
N GLY A 539 -63.82 35.29 -4.56
CA GLY A 539 -62.40 35.11 -4.31
C GLY A 539 -61.91 35.23 -2.86
N ILE A 540 -62.75 34.87 -1.89
CA ILE A 540 -62.39 34.83 -0.47
C ILE A 540 -61.42 33.66 -0.24
N THR A 541 -60.29 33.88 0.44
CA THR A 541 -59.31 32.82 0.73
C THR A 541 -59.48 32.21 2.12
N ALA A 542 -60.10 32.94 3.05
CA ALA A 542 -60.46 32.46 4.38
C ALA A 542 -61.81 31.71 4.37
N ASN A 543 -62.08 30.93 5.41
CA ASN A 543 -63.37 30.27 5.63
C ASN A 543 -64.36 31.14 6.43
N THR A 544 -64.23 32.46 6.31
CA THR A 544 -65.11 33.45 6.94
C THR A 544 -65.20 34.72 6.10
N TYR A 545 -66.32 35.44 6.22
CA TYR A 545 -66.55 36.72 5.58
C TYR A 545 -67.44 37.61 6.45
N THR A 546 -67.12 38.90 6.57
CA THR A 546 -67.96 39.89 7.27
C THR A 546 -68.46 40.92 6.25
N THR A 547 -69.77 41.19 6.24
CA THR A 547 -70.40 42.16 5.33
C THR A 547 -69.97 43.60 5.64
N PRO A 548 -70.12 44.56 4.71
CA PRO A 548 -69.92 45.99 5.01
C PRO A 548 -70.88 46.50 6.09
N LYS A 549 -70.47 47.57 6.80
CA LYS A 549 -71.29 48.24 7.84
C LYS A 549 -72.54 48.89 7.24
N GLY A 550 -73.60 48.97 8.05
CA GLY A 550 -74.81 49.72 7.70
C GLY A 550 -75.75 48.99 6.74
N MET A 551 -75.86 47.66 6.86
CA MET A 551 -76.92 46.93 6.15
C MET A 551 -78.30 47.40 6.62
N THR A 552 -79.28 47.45 5.72
CA THR A 552 -80.63 47.96 6.04
C THR A 552 -81.35 47.02 7.03
N PRO A 553 -81.72 47.47 8.25
CA PRO A 553 -82.48 46.66 9.20
C PRO A 553 -83.82 46.21 8.64
N GLY A 554 -84.26 45.01 9.03
CA GLY A 554 -85.50 44.37 8.56
C GLY A 554 -85.42 43.73 7.17
N LYS A 555 -84.33 43.93 6.40
CA LYS A 555 -84.16 43.24 5.11
C LYS A 555 -83.66 41.80 5.30
N THR A 556 -84.22 40.91 4.49
CA THR A 556 -83.87 39.49 4.45
C THR A 556 -83.12 39.15 3.16
N TYR A 557 -82.05 38.38 3.27
CA TYR A 557 -81.18 37.96 2.18
C TYR A 557 -81.05 36.44 2.16
N LYS A 558 -81.13 35.82 0.98
CA LYS A 558 -80.77 34.41 0.80
C LYS A 558 -79.37 34.34 0.22
N VAL A 559 -78.45 33.66 0.89
CA VAL A 559 -77.00 33.71 0.66
C VAL A 559 -76.46 32.29 0.41
N ALA A 560 -75.76 32.11 -0.71
CA ALA A 560 -75.08 30.88 -1.08
C ALA A 560 -73.56 31.08 -1.01
N ILE A 561 -72.83 30.09 -0.50
CA ILE A 561 -71.37 30.11 -0.42
C ILE A 561 -70.83 28.93 -1.22
N ALA A 562 -70.02 29.19 -2.23
CA ALA A 562 -69.40 28.17 -3.09
C ALA A 562 -67.89 28.09 -2.84
N ALA A 563 -67.30 26.92 -3.06
CA ALA A 563 -65.85 26.73 -3.09
C ALA A 563 -65.38 26.45 -4.52
N LYS A 564 -64.16 26.89 -4.83
CA LYS A 564 -63.47 26.60 -6.09
C LYS A 564 -62.42 25.52 -5.84
N VAL A 565 -62.65 24.31 -6.34
CA VAL A 565 -61.75 23.16 -6.18
C VAL A 565 -61.34 22.71 -7.58
N ASN A 566 -60.04 22.51 -7.81
CA ASN A 566 -59.48 22.10 -9.11
C ASN A 566 -59.98 22.98 -10.27
N GLY A 567 -59.97 24.31 -10.09
CA GLY A 567 -60.38 25.26 -11.11
C GLY A 567 -61.89 25.42 -11.32
N LYS A 568 -62.77 24.62 -10.69
CA LYS A 568 -64.24 24.66 -10.89
C LYS A 568 -65.00 25.07 -9.62
N TRP A 569 -66.10 25.81 -9.79
CA TRP A 569 -67.00 26.20 -8.70
C TRP A 569 -68.15 25.21 -8.54
N ASP A 570 -68.40 24.73 -7.32
CA ASP A 570 -69.59 23.92 -7.01
C ASP A 570 -70.80 24.82 -6.69
N THR A 571 -71.43 25.36 -7.74
CA THR A 571 -72.56 26.29 -7.62
C THR A 571 -73.88 25.59 -7.29
N ASN A 572 -74.06 24.34 -7.73
CA ASN A 572 -75.30 23.60 -7.50
C ASN A 572 -75.49 23.26 -6.02
N ASN A 573 -74.46 22.77 -5.34
CA ASN A 573 -74.56 22.49 -3.92
C ASN A 573 -74.61 23.77 -3.08
N ALA A 574 -73.90 24.82 -3.49
CA ALA A 574 -73.97 26.13 -2.83
C ALA A 574 -75.40 26.70 -2.82
N ILE A 575 -76.14 26.57 -3.92
CA ILE A 575 -77.54 27.02 -4.02
C ILE A 575 -78.47 26.14 -3.18
N ARG A 576 -78.27 24.81 -3.20
CA ARG A 576 -79.07 23.87 -2.39
C ARG A 576 -78.94 24.13 -0.88
N HIS A 577 -77.77 24.56 -0.43
CA HIS A 577 -77.46 24.81 0.98
C HIS A 577 -77.42 26.30 1.34
N ALA A 578 -78.06 27.15 0.54
CA ALA A 578 -78.12 28.57 0.82
C ALA A 578 -78.85 28.87 2.13
N VAL A 579 -78.31 29.80 2.90
CA VAL A 579 -78.87 30.25 4.18
C VAL A 579 -79.68 31.52 3.99
N THR A 580 -80.76 31.67 4.75
CA THR A 580 -81.57 32.90 4.78
C THR A 580 -81.24 33.67 6.05
N VAL A 581 -80.91 34.96 5.91
CA VAL A 581 -80.48 35.82 7.01
C VAL A 581 -81.27 37.13 6.98
N THR A 582 -81.69 37.61 8.15
CA THR A 582 -82.39 38.88 8.31
C THR A 582 -81.52 39.83 9.14
N VAL A 583 -81.32 41.05 8.65
CA VAL A 583 -80.62 42.11 9.39
C VAL A 583 -81.54 42.55 10.52
N LYS A 584 -81.17 42.27 11.78
CA LYS A 584 -82.01 42.57 12.95
C LYS A 584 -82.05 44.06 13.27
#